data_AF-A0A2A5BE12-F1
#
_entry.id   AF-A0A2A5BE12-F1
#
_cell.length_a   1.000
_cell.length_b   1.000
_cell.length_c   1.000
_cell.angle_alpha   90.00
_cell.angle_beta   90.00
_cell.angle_gamma   90.00
#
_symmetry.space_group_name_H-M   'P 1'
#
loop_
_entity.id
_entity.type
_entity.pdbx_description
1 polymer ?
#
loop_
_entity_poly.entity_id
_entity_poly.type
_entity_poly.pdbx_seq_one_letter_code
_entity_poly.pdbx_strand_id
1 'polypeptide(L)'
;MTKKIMFVEDLQNGWKLYGKMGNGSQLSCDRSRKLNKQVGWFVGFIQKNDQSIAFAYLIADDSPEKSYASLRAKAAAKEKLIAMTNYPKSHSFSLLVGNGS
;
A
#
# COMPACT_ATOMS: atom_id res chain seq x y z
N MET A 1 18.29 6.37 11.93
CA MET A 1 17.79 7.67 11.43
C MET A 1 16.58 7.56 10.47
N THR A 2 16.28 6.40 9.87
CA THR A 2 15.28 6.23 8.79
C THR A 2 13.81 6.09 9.24
N LYS A 3 13.56 5.47 10.40
CA LYS A 3 12.18 5.11 10.83
C LYS A 3 11.27 6.31 11.13
N LYS A 4 11.81 7.40 11.68
CA LYS A 4 11.02 8.62 11.99
C LYS A 4 10.47 9.29 10.73
N ILE A 5 11.23 9.25 9.62
CA ILE A 5 10.84 9.85 8.35
C ILE A 5 9.73 9.04 7.66
N MET A 6 9.68 7.72 7.91
CA MET A 6 8.67 6.83 7.34
C MET A 6 7.38 6.79 8.13
N PHE A 7 7.29 7.42 9.31
CA PHE A 7 6.07 7.42 10.10
C PHE A 7 4.95 8.13 9.33
N VAL A 8 3.82 7.45 9.19
CA VAL A 8 2.65 7.96 8.49
C VAL A 8 1.60 8.42 9.49
N GLU A 9 1.15 7.52 10.38
CA GLU A 9 0.13 7.80 11.40
C GLU A 9 0.03 6.65 12.42
N ASP A 10 -0.66 6.91 13.52
CA ASP A 10 -1.15 5.88 14.44
C ASP A 10 -2.44 5.26 13.88
N LEU A 11 -2.54 3.93 13.96
CA LEU A 11 -3.74 3.15 13.68
C LEU A 11 -4.41 2.73 15.00
N GLN A 12 -5.60 2.12 14.90
CA GLN A 12 -6.32 1.61 16.06
C GLN A 12 -5.51 0.53 16.81
N ASN A 13 -5.89 0.28 18.07
CA ASN A 13 -5.32 -0.78 18.91
C ASN A 13 -3.79 -0.68 19.13
N GLY A 14 -3.20 0.52 19.02
CA GLY A 14 -1.79 0.78 19.31
C GLY A 14 -0.82 0.39 18.19
N TRP A 15 -1.32 0.14 16.97
CA TRP A 15 -0.48 -0.06 15.80
C TRP A 15 0.00 1.28 15.23
N LYS A 16 1.25 1.32 14.76
CA LYS A 16 1.85 2.48 14.09
C LYS A 16 2.14 2.14 12.65
N LEU A 17 1.69 2.97 11.71
CA LEU A 17 1.92 2.79 10.27
C LEU A 17 3.18 3.52 9.82
N TYR A 18 4.10 2.78 9.21
CA TYR A 18 5.29 3.30 8.54
C TYR A 18 5.25 2.91 7.07
N GLY A 19 5.60 3.83 6.17
CA GLY A 19 5.66 3.48 4.76
C GLY A 19 5.98 4.63 3.83
N LYS A 20 6.23 4.28 2.57
CA LYS A 20 6.49 5.25 1.50
C LYS A 20 5.61 4.95 0.30
N MET A 21 5.07 6.04 -0.26
CA MET A 21 4.37 6.02 -1.53
C MET A 21 5.33 6.24 -2.69
N GLY A 22 5.04 5.63 -3.84
CA GLY A 22 5.62 5.97 -5.13
C GLY A 22 4.58 5.90 -6.25
N ASN A 23 4.79 6.70 -7.30
CA ASN A 23 3.89 6.82 -8.45
C ASN A 23 4.72 6.89 -9.73
N GLY A 24 4.24 6.28 -10.79
CA GLY A 24 4.83 6.31 -12.12
C GLY A 24 3.77 6.15 -13.20
N SER A 25 4.21 6.23 -14.45
CA SER A 25 3.39 5.93 -15.62
C SER A 25 3.81 4.58 -16.19
N GLN A 26 2.84 3.79 -16.65
CA GLN A 26 3.10 2.60 -17.45
C GLN A 26 3.76 2.99 -18.77
N LEU A 27 4.49 2.05 -19.36
CA LEU A 27 5.11 2.22 -20.68
C LEU A 27 4.31 1.46 -21.74
N SER A 28 4.38 1.91 -22.99
CA SER A 28 3.95 1.12 -24.14
C SER A 28 4.70 -0.22 -24.19
N CYS A 29 4.16 -1.20 -24.94
CA CYS A 29 4.76 -2.54 -25.04
C CYS A 29 6.23 -2.49 -25.49
N ASP A 30 6.54 -1.63 -26.45
CA ASP A 30 7.89 -1.35 -26.98
C ASP A 30 8.74 -0.42 -26.08
N ARG A 31 8.18 0.03 -24.94
CA ARG A 31 8.77 0.96 -23.97
C ARG A 31 9.13 2.34 -24.50
N SER A 32 8.72 2.70 -25.72
CA SER A 32 9.08 3.98 -26.34
C SER A 32 8.30 5.17 -25.79
N ARG A 33 7.14 4.94 -25.16
CA ARG A 33 6.24 6.00 -24.70
C ARG A 33 5.71 5.75 -23.30
N LYS A 34 5.55 6.82 -22.51
CA LYS A 34 4.76 6.81 -21.28
C LYS A 34 3.27 6.84 -21.65
N LEU A 35 2.52 5.89 -21.12
CA LEU A 35 1.07 5.84 -21.26
C LEU A 35 0.41 6.76 -20.24
N ASN A 36 -0.81 7.22 -20.55
CA ASN A 36 -1.67 7.86 -19.57
C ASN A 36 -2.36 6.83 -18.64
N LYS A 37 -1.61 5.81 -18.20
CA LYS A 37 -2.01 4.79 -17.25
C LYS A 37 -0.99 4.81 -16.13
N GLN A 38 -1.44 4.92 -14.88
CA GLN A 38 -0.51 5.09 -13.76
C GLN A 38 -0.16 3.73 -13.13
N VAL A 39 0.98 3.69 -12.45
CA VAL A 39 1.34 2.65 -11.48
C VAL A 39 1.65 3.34 -10.17
N GLY A 40 1.00 2.93 -9.09
CA GLY A 40 1.19 3.50 -7.77
C GLY A 40 1.40 2.40 -6.74
N TRP A 41 2.30 2.63 -5.79
CA TRP A 41 2.55 1.68 -4.72
C TRP A 41 2.64 2.37 -3.36
N PHE A 42 2.30 1.60 -2.33
CA PHE A 42 2.57 1.94 -0.95
C PHE A 42 3.20 0.73 -0.27
N VAL A 43 4.42 0.90 0.24
CA VAL A 43 5.23 -0.17 0.83
C VAL A 43 5.69 0.27 2.20
N GLY A 44 5.67 -0.63 3.16
CA GLY A 44 6.04 -0.31 4.53
C GLY A 44 5.78 -1.44 5.51
N PHE A 45 5.56 -1.07 6.76
CA PHE A 45 5.21 -1.99 7.83
C PHE A 45 4.33 -1.29 8.88
N ILE A 46 3.49 -2.07 9.55
CA ILE A 46 2.84 -1.65 10.80
C ILE A 46 3.59 -2.26 11.97
N GLN A 47 3.68 -1.52 13.08
CA GLN A 47 4.36 -2.01 14.29
C GLN A 47 3.53 -1.75 15.55
N LYS A 48 3.47 -2.75 16.43
CA LYS A 48 2.91 -2.66 17.78
C LYS A 48 3.82 -3.40 18.74
N ASN A 49 4.39 -2.70 19.72
CA ASN A 49 5.45 -3.23 20.59
C ASN A 49 6.58 -3.85 19.74
N ASP A 50 6.89 -5.12 19.98
CA ASP A 50 7.91 -5.89 19.25
C ASP A 50 7.35 -6.60 18.01
N GLN A 51 6.03 -6.55 17.77
CA GLN A 51 5.42 -7.15 16.59
C GLN A 51 5.45 -6.18 15.40
N SER A 52 6.01 -6.62 14.27
CA SER A 52 5.99 -5.88 13.00
C SER A 52 5.37 -6.73 11.89
N ILE A 53 4.56 -6.11 11.04
CA ILE A 53 3.96 -6.74 9.85
C ILE A 53 4.31 -5.87 8.64
N ALA A 54 5.11 -6.42 7.73
CA ALA A 54 5.45 -5.77 6.47
C ALA A 54 4.31 -5.91 5.45
N PHE A 55 4.19 -4.93 4.55
CA PHE A 55 3.22 -4.97 3.45
C PHE A 55 3.77 -4.28 2.20
N ALA A 56 3.22 -4.68 1.06
CA ALA A 56 3.35 -3.98 -0.21
C ALA A 56 1.99 -3.97 -0.91
N TYR A 57 1.54 -2.80 -1.34
CA TYR A 57 0.30 -2.64 -2.09
C TYR A 57 0.60 -1.93 -3.42
N LEU A 58 0.12 -2.50 -4.52
CA LEU A 58 0.34 -2.01 -5.88
C LEU A 58 -1.01 -1.80 -6.57
N ILE A 59 -1.12 -0.69 -7.29
CA ILE A 59 -2.19 -0.43 -8.26
C ILE A 59 -1.53 -0.14 -9.60
N ALA A 60 -1.97 -0.83 -10.65
CA ALA A 60 -1.65 -0.52 -12.03
C ALA A 60 -2.98 -0.25 -12.74
N ASP A 61 -3.17 0.96 -13.26
CA ASP A 61 -4.45 1.35 -13.87
C ASP A 61 -4.59 0.76 -15.27
N ASP A 62 -5.75 0.18 -15.58
CA ASP A 62 -6.07 -0.28 -16.93
C ASP A 62 -6.56 0.84 -17.85
N SER A 63 -7.03 1.94 -17.29
CA SER A 63 -7.48 3.15 -17.98
C SER A 63 -6.94 4.43 -17.31
N PRO A 64 -6.96 5.59 -17.99
CA PRO A 64 -6.57 6.84 -17.37
C PRO A 64 -7.43 7.20 -16.16
N GLU A 65 -6.78 7.52 -15.04
CA GLU A 65 -7.42 7.91 -13.79
C GLU A 65 -7.06 9.36 -13.41
N LYS A 66 -8.03 10.09 -12.85
CA LYS A 66 -7.85 11.50 -12.44
C LYS A 66 -7.00 11.64 -11.18
N SER A 67 -7.02 10.63 -10.30
CA SER A 67 -6.28 10.64 -9.03
C SER A 67 -4.99 9.84 -9.13
N TYR A 68 -3.97 10.25 -8.36
CA TYR A 68 -2.70 9.52 -8.32
C TYR A 68 -2.89 8.09 -7.80
N ALA A 69 -2.39 7.10 -8.54
CA ALA A 69 -2.45 5.70 -8.14
C ALA A 69 -1.80 5.46 -6.77
N SER A 70 -0.76 6.22 -6.42
CA SER A 70 -0.09 6.12 -5.12
C SER A 70 -0.98 6.52 -3.93
N LEU A 71 -1.85 7.52 -4.10
CA LEU A 71 -2.81 7.94 -3.07
C LEU A 71 -3.88 6.87 -2.88
N ARG A 72 -4.40 6.32 -3.99
CA ARG A 72 -5.34 5.19 -3.97
C ARG A 72 -4.70 3.95 -3.33
N ALA A 73 -3.45 3.65 -3.65
CA ALA A 73 -2.71 2.52 -3.08
C ALA A 73 -2.52 2.68 -1.57
N LYS A 74 -2.17 3.89 -1.09
CA LYS A 74 -2.08 4.17 0.36
C LYS A 74 -3.43 3.99 1.05
N ALA A 75 -4.51 4.51 0.47
CA ALA A 75 -5.85 4.42 1.05
C ALA A 75 -6.32 2.95 1.16
N ALA A 76 -6.20 2.19 0.07
CA ALA A 76 -6.61 0.78 0.03
C ALA A 76 -5.75 -0.11 0.96
N ALA A 77 -4.44 0.13 1.02
CA ALA A 77 -3.57 -0.56 1.96
C ALA A 77 -3.96 -0.27 3.42
N LYS A 78 -4.24 0.99 3.76
CA LYS A 78 -4.65 1.39 5.11
C LYS A 78 -5.95 0.71 5.51
N GLU A 79 -6.95 0.68 4.63
CA GLU A 79 -8.23 0.01 4.87
C GLU A 79 -8.03 -1.48 5.20
N LYS A 80 -7.25 -2.19 4.37
CA LYS A 80 -6.93 -3.61 4.61
C LYS A 80 -6.17 -3.83 5.92
N LEU A 81 -5.21 -2.97 6.23
CA LEU A 81 -4.43 -3.05 7.47
C LEU A 81 -5.32 -2.83 8.69
N ILE A 82 -6.21 -1.83 8.67
CA ILE A 82 -7.17 -1.58 9.75
C ILE A 82 -8.06 -2.80 9.95
N ALA A 83 -8.63 -3.35 8.88
CA ALA A 83 -9.45 -4.56 8.94
C ALA A 83 -8.67 -5.72 9.57
N MET A 84 -7.44 -5.98 9.10
CA MET A 84 -6.57 -7.04 9.66
C MET A 84 -6.23 -6.84 11.14
N THR A 85 -6.03 -5.60 11.58
CA THR A 85 -5.65 -5.30 12.98
C THR A 85 -6.84 -5.23 13.94
N ASN A 86 -8.06 -5.13 13.41
CA ASN A 86 -9.30 -5.06 14.19
C ASN A 86 -9.93 -6.44 14.42
N TYR A 87 -9.58 -7.45 13.61
CA TYR A 87 -10.02 -8.81 13.86
C TYR A 87 -9.30 -9.41 15.08
N PRO A 88 -10.02 -9.95 16.08
CA PRO A 88 -9.39 -10.75 17.12
C PRO A 88 -8.67 -11.91 16.43
N LYS A 89 -7.40 -12.16 16.79
CA LYS A 89 -6.56 -13.21 16.20
C LYS A 89 -7.21 -14.59 16.39
N SER A 90 -8.14 -14.96 15.52
CA SER A 90 -8.53 -16.34 15.25
C SER A 90 -7.82 -16.74 13.95
N HIS A 91 -6.71 -17.46 14.14
CA HIS A 91 -6.01 -18.33 13.20
C HIS A 91 -6.31 -18.15 11.69
N SER A 92 -5.40 -17.49 10.98
CA SER A 92 -4.75 -17.93 9.71
C SER A 92 -4.45 -16.72 8.81
N PHE A 93 -3.18 -16.54 8.47
CA PHE A 93 -2.68 -15.47 7.62
C PHE A 93 -2.90 -15.86 6.15
N SER A 94 -3.95 -15.35 5.50
CA SER A 94 -4.13 -15.45 4.05
C SER A 94 -3.46 -14.26 3.36
N LEU A 95 -2.48 -14.54 2.51
CA LEU A 95 -1.74 -13.59 1.68
C LEU A 95 -2.72 -12.84 0.76
N LEU A 96 -3.00 -11.55 1.04
CA LEU A 96 -3.86 -10.74 0.18
C LEU A 96 -3.09 -10.21 -1.02
N VAL A 97 -2.92 -11.04 -2.06
CA VAL A 97 -2.61 -10.57 -3.42
C VAL A 97 -3.94 -10.15 -4.06
N GLY A 98 -4.20 -8.84 -4.12
CA GLY A 98 -5.33 -8.31 -4.86
C GLY A 98 -4.93 -8.06 -6.31
N ASN A 99 -5.45 -8.86 -7.24
CA ASN A 99 -5.47 -8.50 -8.66
C ASN A 99 -6.68 -7.58 -8.90
N GLY A 100 -6.42 -6.39 -9.43
CA GLY A 100 -7.46 -5.49 -9.95
C GLY A 100 -8.09 -6.10 -11.19
N SER A 101 -9.41 -5.92 -11.33
CA SER A 101 -10.20 -6.20 -12.53
C SER A 101 -10.57 -4.88 -13.20
#